data_AF-A0A3R7UMH1-F1
#
_entry.id   AF-A0A3R7UMH1-F1
#
_cell.length_a   1.000
_cell.length_b   1.000
_cell.length_c   1.000
_cell.angle_alpha   90.00
_cell.angle_beta   90.00
_cell.angle_gamma   90.00
#
_symmetry.space_group_name_H-M   'P 1'
#
loop_
_entity.id
_entity.type
_entity.pdbx_description
1 polymer ?
#
loop_
_entity_poly.entity_id
_entity_poly.type
_entity_poly.pdbx_seq_one_letter_code
_entity_poly.pdbx_strand_id
1 'polypeptide(L)' 'MILKLSKFFTKIGNYFYSLYVNSLHQKHRKEKEMSLYRNINARKKAGTSRSKKNSTISAKAYANMKKGFPKKKKK' A
#
# COMPACT_ATOMS: atom_id res chain seq x y z
N MET A 1 -10.39 31.81 -33.83
CA MET A 1 -9.56 32.04 -32.62
C MET A 1 -10.24 31.54 -31.34
N ILE A 2 -11.54 31.80 -31.15
CA ILE A 2 -12.38 31.33 -30.02
C ILE A 2 -12.30 29.81 -29.77
N LEU A 3 -12.28 29.00 -30.85
CA LEU A 3 -12.15 27.53 -30.77
C LEU A 3 -10.80 27.03 -30.22
N LYS A 4 -9.74 27.85 -30.28
CA LYS A 4 -8.43 27.49 -29.68
C LYS A 4 -8.44 27.75 -28.16
N LEU A 5 -9.20 28.75 -27.72
CA LEU A 5 -9.31 29.13 -26.32
C LEU A 5 -10.20 28.16 -25.53
N SER A 6 -11.31 27.70 -26.10
CA SER A 6 -12.15 26.66 -25.45
C SER A 6 -11.39 25.33 -25.27
N LYS A 7 -10.56 24.94 -26.23
CA LYS A 7 -9.69 23.75 -26.15
C LYS A 7 -8.59 23.88 -25.08
N PHE A 8 -8.13 25.10 -24.80
CA PHE A 8 -7.15 25.36 -23.75
C PHE A 8 -7.79 25.17 -22.36
N PHE A 9 -8.98 25.73 -22.14
CA PHE A 9 -9.70 25.59 -20.87
C PHE A 9 -10.14 24.15 -20.60
N THR A 10 -10.55 23.37 -21.60
CA THR A 10 -10.87 21.95 -21.41
C THR A 10 -9.63 21.12 -21.08
N LYS A 11 -8.48 21.39 -21.72
CA LYS A 11 -7.22 20.70 -21.41
C LYS A 11 -6.76 20.96 -19.97
N ILE A 12 -6.90 22.20 -19.51
CA ILE A 12 -6.56 22.60 -18.14
C ILE A 12 -7.53 21.97 -17.14
N GLY A 13 -8.84 22.03 -17.40
CA GLY A 13 -9.85 21.39 -16.56
C GLY A 13 -9.63 19.87 -16.40
N ASN A 14 -9.31 19.18 -17.51
CA ASN A 14 -9.00 17.75 -17.47
C ASN A 14 -7.72 17.43 -16.69
N TYR A 15 -6.70 18.32 -16.74
CA TYR A 15 -5.49 18.16 -15.96
C TYR A 15 -5.76 18.30 -14.45
N PHE A 16 -6.55 19.30 -14.04
CA PHE A 16 -6.94 19.47 -12.64
C PHE A 16 -7.83 18.33 -12.15
N TYR A 17 -8.77 17.85 -12.97
CA TYR A 17 -9.59 16.68 -12.65
C TYR A 17 -8.74 15.41 -12.48
N SER A 18 -7.76 15.18 -13.37
CA SER A 18 -6.83 14.06 -13.28
C SER A 18 -5.97 14.12 -12.01
N LEU A 19 -5.44 15.30 -11.66
CA LEU A 19 -4.66 15.49 -10.44
C LEU A 19 -5.50 15.23 -9.18
N TYR A 20 -6.75 15.71 -9.16
CA TYR A 20 -7.68 15.46 -8.05
C TYR A 20 -7.98 13.97 -7.88
N VAL A 21 -8.34 13.28 -8.98
CA VAL A 21 -8.61 11.83 -8.97
C VAL A 21 -7.38 11.03 -8.55
N ASN A 22 -6.18 11.38 -9.05
CA ASN A 22 -4.93 10.72 -8.66
C ASN A 22 -4.62 10.92 -7.16
N SER A 23 -4.85 12.11 -6.62
CA SER A 23 -4.65 12.42 -5.20
C SER A 23 -5.58 11.59 -4.30
N LEU A 24 -6.87 11.51 -4.65
CA LEU A 24 -7.84 10.66 -3.94
C LEU A 24 -7.47 9.18 -4.00
N HIS A 25 -7.04 8.70 -5.17
CA HIS A 25 -6.67 7.31 -5.35
C HIS A 25 -5.43 6.93 -4.51
N GLN A 26 -4.44 7.82 -4.39
CA GLN A 26 -3.27 7.59 -3.54
C GLN A 26 -3.64 7.53 -2.05
N LYS A 27 -4.62 8.33 -1.60
CA LYS A 27 -5.10 8.32 -0.21
C LYS A 27 -5.73 6.97 0.17
N HIS A 28 -6.63 6.45 -0.66
CA HIS A 28 -7.22 5.11 -0.43
C HIS A 28 -6.23 3.97 -0.64
N ARG A 29 -5.26 4.11 -1.56
CA ARG A 29 -4.20 3.11 -1.75
C ARG A 29 -3.28 3.01 -0.54
N LYS A 30 -2.99 4.13 0.14
CA LYS A 30 -2.20 4.20 1.38
C LYS A 30 -2.90 3.53 2.57
N GLU A 31 -4.23 3.65 2.68
CA GLU A 31 -5.03 2.95 3.69
C GLU A 31 -5.15 1.45 3.38
N LYS A 32 -5.36 1.08 2.11
CA LYS A 32 -5.36 -0.33 1.65
C LYS A 32 -3.98 -1.00 1.80
N GLU A 33 -2.92 -0.21 1.74
CA GLU A 33 -1.53 -0.61 1.98
C GLU A 33 -1.20 -0.88 3.46
N MET A 34 -2.11 -0.64 4.41
CA MET A 34 -2.03 -1.17 5.78
C MET A 34 -2.18 -2.71 5.80
N SER A 35 -1.38 -3.37 4.96
CA SER A 35 -1.20 -4.80 4.97
C SER A 35 -0.75 -5.24 6.36
N LEU A 36 -1.29 -6.37 6.81
CA LEU A 36 -0.85 -7.05 8.03
C LEU A 36 0.69 -7.13 8.10
N TYR A 37 1.35 -7.32 6.95
CA TYR A 37 2.79 -7.38 6.84
C TYR A 37 3.51 -6.05 7.14
N ARG A 38 3.03 -4.92 6.61
CA ARG A 38 3.58 -3.59 6.98
C ARG A 38 3.44 -3.35 8.48
N ASN A 39 2.29 -3.67 9.06
CA ASN A 39 2.05 -3.46 10.50
C ASN A 39 2.99 -4.32 11.35
N ILE A 40 3.21 -5.58 10.97
CA ILE A 40 4.16 -6.46 11.65
C ILE A 40 5.58 -5.92 11.54
N ASN A 41 6.02 -5.48 10.35
CA ASN A 41 7.36 -4.93 10.17
C ASN A 41 7.55 -3.59 10.89
N ALA A 42 6.52 -2.75 10.96
CA ALA A 42 6.54 -1.52 11.75
C ALA A 42 6.74 -1.82 13.24
N ARG A 43 5.99 -2.78 13.80
CA ARG A 43 6.17 -3.22 15.19
C ARG A 43 7.54 -3.84 15.46
N LYS A 44 8.10 -4.57 14.49
CA LYS A 44 9.47 -5.10 14.58
C LYS A 44 10.50 -3.97 14.60
N LYS A 45 10.39 -2.99 13.69
CA LYS A 45 11.28 -1.81 13.65
C LYS A 45 11.19 -0.98 14.93
N ALA A 46 9.99 -0.85 15.48
CA ALA A 46 9.73 -0.15 16.72
C ALA A 46 10.11 -0.95 17.99
N GLY A 47 10.51 -2.22 17.86
CA GLY A 47 10.82 -3.08 19.02
C GLY A 47 9.60 -3.52 19.85
N THR A 48 8.37 -3.18 19.45
CA THR A 48 7.12 -3.48 20.18
C THR A 48 6.46 -4.79 19.74
N SER A 49 7.19 -5.62 19.00
CA SER A 49 6.72 -6.96 18.63
C SER A 49 6.63 -7.85 19.86
N ARG A 50 5.56 -8.64 19.96
CA ARG A 50 5.44 -9.65 21.03
C ARG A 50 6.57 -10.68 20.87
N SER A 51 7.11 -11.14 22.00
CA SER A 51 8.00 -12.30 22.03
C SER A 51 7.27 -13.56 21.57
N LYS A 52 8.01 -14.59 21.16
CA LYS A 52 7.40 -15.85 20.71
C LYS A 52 6.53 -16.51 21.79
N LYS A 53 6.95 -16.41 23.06
CA LYS A 53 6.20 -16.92 24.22
C LYS A 53 4.82 -16.26 24.36
N ASN A 54 4.69 -15.01 23.95
CA ASN A 54 3.46 -14.21 24.08
C ASN A 54 2.64 -14.15 22.77
N SER A 55 2.98 -14.95 21.77
CA SER A 55 2.38 -14.92 20.44
C SER A 55 1.46 -16.14 20.24
N THR A 56 0.24 -15.91 19.74
CA THR A 56 -0.70 -16.96 19.32
C THR A 56 -0.37 -17.56 17.95
N ILE A 57 0.69 -17.07 17.30
CA ILE A 57 1.11 -17.54 15.98
C ILE A 57 1.73 -18.93 16.14
N SER A 58 1.28 -19.91 15.34
CA SER A 58 1.86 -21.26 15.33
C SER A 58 3.37 -21.23 15.01
N ALA A 59 4.11 -22.26 15.44
CA ALA A 59 5.55 -22.36 15.15
C ALA A 59 5.83 -22.29 13.63
N LYS A 60 5.03 -23.01 12.83
CA LYS A 60 5.12 -23.03 11.36
C LYS A 60 4.91 -21.65 10.73
N ALA A 61 3.87 -20.93 11.17
CA ALA A 61 3.59 -19.59 10.66
C ALA A 61 4.70 -18.59 11.01
N TYR A 62 5.23 -18.66 12.24
CA TYR A 62 6.34 -17.80 12.68
C TYR A 62 7.62 -18.04 11.87
N ALA A 63 7.93 -19.31 11.56
CA ALA A 63 9.06 -19.66 10.70
C ALA A 63 8.90 -19.10 9.28
N ASN A 64 7.71 -19.20 8.69
CA ASN A 64 7.43 -18.65 7.35
C ASN A 64 7.50 -17.11 7.31
N MET A 65 7.05 -16.43 8.38
CA MET A 65 7.20 -14.98 8.52
C MET A 65 8.66 -14.55 8.59
N LYS A 66 9.51 -15.32 9.30
CA LYS A 66 10.95 -15.05 9.37
C LYS A 66 11.64 -15.26 8.01
N LYS A 67 11.14 -16.21 7.22
CA LYS A 67 11.61 -16.52 5.85
C LYS A 67 11.08 -15.58 4.76
N GLY A 68 10.11 -14.71 5.06
CA GLY A 68 9.54 -13.78 4.08
C GLY A 68 8.56 -14.39 3.09
N PHE A 69 7.80 -15.42 3.49
CA PHE A 69 6.76 -16.07 2.66
C PHE A 69 7.23 -16.45 1.24
N PRO A 70 8.26 -17.30 1.12
CA PRO A 70 8.78 -17.70 -0.19
C PRO A 70 7.66 -18.28 -1.07
N LYS A 71 7.61 -17.84 -2.33
CA LYS A 71 6.62 -18.36 -3.29
C LYS A 71 6.84 -19.86 -3.47
N LYS A 72 5.74 -20.62 -3.49
CA LYS A 72 5.77 -22.04 -3.81
C LYS A 72 6.32 -22.20 -5.23
N LYS A 73 7.33 -23.06 -5.41
CA LYS A 73 7.77 -23.46 -6.74
C LYS A 73 6.62 -24.19 -7.43
N LYS A 74 6.35 -23.85 -8.70
CA LYS A 74 5.40 -24.63 -9.52
C LYS A 74 5.98 -26.06 -9.61
N LYS A 75 5.13 -27.05 -9.36
CA LYS A 75 5.47 -28.46 -9.58
C LYS A 75 5.39 -28.75 -11.07
#